data_AF-D4L053-F1
#
_entry.id   AF-D4L053-F1
#
_cell.length_a   1.000
_cell.length_b   1.000
_cell.length_c   1.000
_cell.angle_alpha   90.00
_cell.angle_beta   90.00
_cell.angle_gamma   90.00
#
_symmetry.space_group_name_H-M   'P 1'
#
loop_
_entity.id
_entity.type
_entity.pdbx_description
1 polymer ?
#
loop_
_entity_poly.entity_id
_entity_poly.type
_entity_poly.pdbx_seq_one_letter_code
_entity_poly.pdbx_strand_id
1 'polypeptide(L)'
;MSHVHLTKEDLIGSYEWKGNLDLLNIIMLGLAKNLPEHDETYELHRLLGALLSKELTIDEKLNIIGNEYDIPIEENFRKDVSVMCNLSQGIKEDGIAIGEAGLIMKMYKNGFTAEQIASATDKDIEEVKAIIAGKEPALA
;
A
#
# COMPACT_ATOMS: atom_id res chain seq x y z
N MET A 1 5.92 31.46 -3.25
CA MET A 1 4.61 31.22 -3.91
C MET A 1 4.91 30.71 -5.30
N SER A 2 4.43 29.52 -5.65
CA SER A 2 4.72 28.87 -6.93
C SER A 2 3.47 28.95 -7.80
N HIS A 3 3.60 29.55 -8.99
CA HIS A 3 2.52 29.62 -9.97
C HIS A 3 2.80 28.62 -11.08
N VAL A 4 1.82 27.78 -11.39
CA VAL A 4 1.87 26.85 -12.53
C VAL A 4 0.99 27.42 -13.64
N HIS A 5 1.58 27.65 -14.81
CA HIS A 5 0.89 28.11 -16.01
C HIS A 5 0.91 26.98 -17.04
N LEU A 6 -0.27 26.57 -17.52
CA LEU A 6 -0.42 25.53 -18.53
C LEU A 6 -0.81 26.19 -19.85
N THR A 7 0.00 25.98 -20.89
CA THR A 7 -0.26 26.43 -22.26
C THR A 7 -0.35 25.22 -23.18
N LYS A 8 -1.40 25.16 -23.99
CA LYS A 8 -1.57 24.12 -25.00
C LYS A 8 -0.69 24.46 -26.23
N GLU A 9 0.18 23.52 -26.63
CA GLU A 9 0.94 23.59 -27.88
C GLU A 9 0.76 22.27 -28.64
N ASP A 10 0.15 22.33 -29.83
CA ASP A 10 -0.09 21.15 -30.66
C ASP A 10 1.19 20.83 -31.46
N LEU A 11 1.90 19.76 -31.07
CA LEU A 11 3.22 19.42 -31.65
C LEU A 11 3.14 18.67 -33.00
N ILE A 12 2.08 17.89 -33.26
CA ILE A 12 1.91 17.12 -34.50
C ILE A 12 0.43 17.02 -34.88
N GLY A 13 0.07 17.61 -36.02
CA GLY A 13 -1.27 17.52 -36.61
C GLY A 13 -2.34 18.33 -35.87
N SER A 14 -3.43 18.65 -36.57
CA SER A 14 -4.58 19.40 -36.03
C SER A 14 -5.69 18.44 -35.57
N TYR A 15 -5.34 17.42 -34.78
CA TYR A 15 -6.36 16.51 -34.27
C TYR A 15 -7.15 17.20 -33.15
N GLU A 16 -8.40 17.54 -33.42
CA GLU A 16 -9.32 18.05 -32.39
C GLU A 16 -9.71 16.91 -31.45
N TRP A 17 -9.03 16.82 -30.31
CA TRP A 17 -9.41 15.93 -29.23
C TRP A 17 -10.84 16.25 -28.76
N LYS A 18 -11.74 15.26 -28.82
CA LYS A 18 -13.16 15.43 -28.48
C LYS A 18 -13.46 15.51 -26.98
N GLY A 19 -12.47 15.33 -26.12
CA GLY A 19 -12.61 15.46 -24.67
C GLY A 19 -12.28 16.88 -24.19
N ASN A 20 -12.67 17.19 -22.96
CA ASN A 20 -12.40 18.48 -22.32
C ASN A 20 -10.93 18.53 -21.85
N LEU A 21 -10.04 19.07 -22.69
CA LEU A 21 -8.62 19.31 -22.38
C LEU A 21 -8.41 20.31 -21.22
N ASP A 22 -9.42 21.13 -20.97
CA ASP A 22 -9.56 22.08 -19.85
C ASP A 22 -9.82 21.38 -18.51
N LEU A 23 -10.19 20.10 -18.50
CA LEU A 23 -10.24 19.30 -17.29
C LEU A 23 -8.84 18.78 -16.97
N LEU A 24 -8.22 19.37 -15.94
CA LEU A 24 -7.04 18.83 -15.26
C LEU A 24 -7.38 17.43 -14.71
N ASN A 25 -7.04 16.40 -15.48
CA ASN A 25 -7.41 15.02 -15.15
C ASN A 25 -6.51 14.37 -14.09
N ILE A 26 -5.39 15.01 -13.72
CA ILE A 26 -4.43 14.46 -12.76
C ILE A 26 -3.96 15.57 -11.81
N ILE A 27 -4.33 15.45 -10.54
CA ILE A 27 -3.83 16.27 -9.44
C ILE A 27 -2.84 15.41 -8.65
N MET A 28 -1.59 15.83 -8.58
CA MET A 28 -0.57 15.20 -7.73
C MET A 28 -0.45 15.97 -6.42
N LEU A 29 -0.77 15.31 -5.31
CA LEU A 29 -0.59 15.85 -3.96
C LEU A 29 0.56 15.12 -3.28
N GLY A 30 1.62 15.85 -2.94
CA GLY A 30 2.76 15.32 -2.21
C GLY A 30 2.47 15.33 -0.71
N LEU A 31 2.42 14.17 -0.08
CA LEU A 31 2.25 14.07 1.38
C LEU A 31 3.61 14.13 2.08
N ALA A 32 3.67 14.81 3.22
CA ALA A 32 4.84 14.85 4.07
C ALA A 32 5.11 13.46 4.67
N LYS A 33 6.38 13.17 4.98
CA LYS A 33 6.76 11.89 5.62
C LYS A 33 6.12 11.73 7.00
N ASN A 34 6.14 12.81 7.79
CA ASN A 34 5.55 12.85 9.11
C ASN A 34 4.19 13.55 9.02
N LEU A 35 3.25 13.15 9.88
CA LEU A 35 1.95 13.81 9.97
C LEU A 35 2.15 15.29 10.41
N PRO A 36 1.70 16.28 9.63
CA PRO A 36 1.76 17.69 10.01
C PRO A 36 0.95 17.94 11.29
N GLU A 37 1.29 18.97 12.07
CA GLU A 37 0.44 19.41 13.18
C GLU A 37 -0.93 19.86 12.67
N HIS A 38 -1.93 19.89 13.56
CA HIS A 38 -3.25 20.39 13.21
C HIS A 38 -3.23 21.92 13.17
N ASP A 39 -2.91 22.47 12.00
CA ASP A 39 -2.89 23.89 11.70
C ASP A 39 -3.66 24.22 10.42
N GLU A 40 -4.08 25.48 10.26
CA GLU A 40 -4.85 25.95 9.10
C GLU A 40 -4.05 25.88 7.78
N THR A 41 -2.72 25.75 7.82
CA THR A 41 -1.86 25.82 6.63
C THR A 41 -1.85 24.49 5.87
N TYR A 42 -1.91 23.37 6.59
CA TYR A 42 -1.73 22.03 6.02
C TYR A 42 -2.93 21.10 6.23
N GLU A 43 -4.13 21.62 6.44
CA GLU A 43 -5.34 20.82 6.75
C GLU A 43 -5.55 19.65 5.79
N LEU A 44 -5.54 19.88 4.47
CA LEU A 44 -5.72 18.81 3.48
C LEU A 44 -4.59 17.76 3.54
N HIS A 45 -3.35 18.22 3.75
CA HIS A 45 -2.20 17.33 3.84
C HIS A 45 -2.26 16.47 5.10
N ARG A 46 -2.74 17.03 6.21
CA ARG A 46 -2.95 16.29 7.46
C ARG A 46 -4.10 15.30 7.34
N LEU A 47 -5.23 15.67 6.73
CA LEU A 47 -6.34 14.74 6.52
C LEU A 47 -5.91 13.53 5.67
N LEU A 48 -5.32 13.81 4.49
CA LEU A 48 -4.84 12.77 3.58
C LEU A 48 -3.68 11.99 4.21
N GLY A 49 -2.79 12.68 4.91
CA GLY A 49 -1.67 12.08 5.64
C GLY A 49 -2.15 11.12 6.73
N ALA A 50 -3.19 11.48 7.48
CA ALA A 50 -3.78 10.64 8.51
C ALA A 50 -4.43 9.40 7.88
N LEU A 51 -5.31 9.61 6.90
CA LEU A 51 -6.04 8.55 6.21
C LEU A 51 -5.07 7.50 5.60
N LEU A 52 -4.04 7.96 4.91
CA LEU A 52 -3.10 7.12 4.15
C LEU A 52 -1.85 6.69 4.95
N SER A 53 -1.69 7.14 6.20
CA SER A 53 -0.53 6.80 7.03
C SER A 53 -0.43 5.29 7.26
N LYS A 54 0.78 4.74 7.21
CA LYS A 54 1.07 3.36 7.63
C LYS A 54 1.43 3.27 9.12
N GLU A 55 1.72 4.40 9.75
CA GLU A 55 2.20 4.47 11.13
C GLU A 55 1.05 4.66 12.12
N LEU A 56 -0.03 5.32 11.69
CA LEU A 56 -1.22 5.50 12.52
C LEU A 56 -2.05 4.23 12.58
N THR A 57 -2.49 3.89 13.79
CA THR A 57 -3.49 2.86 14.03
C THR A 57 -4.85 3.25 13.45
N ILE A 58 -5.72 2.25 13.22
CA ILE A 58 -7.07 2.49 12.71
C ILE A 58 -7.83 3.48 13.61
N ASP A 59 -7.75 3.33 14.93
CA ASP A 59 -8.48 4.19 15.85
C ASP A 59 -7.94 5.63 15.86
N GLU A 60 -6.64 5.85 15.74
CA GLU A 60 -6.06 7.19 15.59
C GLU A 60 -6.52 7.88 14.30
N LYS A 61 -6.59 7.13 13.19
CA LYS A 61 -7.11 7.65 11.92
C LYS A 61 -8.56 8.09 12.05
N LEU A 62 -9.40 7.24 12.62
CA LEU A 62 -10.83 7.52 12.81
C LEU A 62 -11.03 8.70 13.76
N ASN A 63 -10.20 8.82 14.80
CA ASN A 63 -10.21 9.95 15.72
C ASN A 63 -9.86 11.26 15.01
N ILE A 64 -8.81 11.30 14.19
CA ILE A 64 -8.45 12.48 13.42
C ILE A 64 -9.58 12.86 12.47
N ILE A 65 -10.06 11.92 11.64
CA ILE A 65 -11.11 12.16 10.65
C ILE A 65 -12.42 12.62 11.31
N GLY A 66 -12.81 11.96 12.40
CA GLY A 66 -14.07 12.22 13.09
C GLY A 66 -14.04 13.49 13.94
N ASN A 67 -13.01 13.67 14.76
CA ASN A 67 -12.98 14.74 15.76
C ASN A 67 -12.30 16.02 15.26
N GLU A 68 -11.29 15.91 14.39
CA GLU A 68 -10.58 17.10 13.90
C GLU A 68 -11.28 17.71 12.68
N TYR A 69 -11.88 16.89 11.82
CA TYR A 69 -12.51 17.33 10.57
C TYR A 69 -14.04 17.24 10.57
N ASP A 70 -14.65 16.80 11.68
CA ASP A 70 -16.10 16.64 11.83
C ASP A 70 -16.72 15.77 10.73
N ILE A 71 -15.97 14.77 10.23
CA ILE A 71 -16.44 13.83 9.22
C ILE A 71 -17.11 12.65 9.93
N PRO A 72 -18.41 12.40 9.69
CA PRO A 72 -19.12 11.32 10.36
C PRO A 72 -18.49 9.95 10.11
N ILE A 73 -18.13 9.25 11.19
CA ILE A 73 -17.59 7.89 11.10
C ILE A 73 -18.76 6.89 11.13
N GLU A 74 -19.23 6.53 9.95
CA GLU A 74 -20.20 5.45 9.77
C GLU A 74 -19.53 4.06 9.82
N GLU A 75 -20.32 3.00 10.04
CA GLU A 75 -19.80 1.63 10.19
C GLU A 75 -19.14 1.09 8.91
N ASN A 76 -19.71 1.42 7.76
CA ASN A 76 -19.14 1.17 6.42
C ASN A 76 -17.76 1.86 6.27
N PHE A 77 -17.65 3.13 6.63
CA PHE A 77 -16.39 3.88 6.55
C PHE A 77 -15.30 3.26 7.43
N ARG A 78 -15.67 2.83 8.65
CA ARG A 78 -14.75 2.12 9.55
C ARG A 78 -14.24 0.80 8.94
N LYS A 79 -15.13 0.05 8.27
CA LYS A 79 -14.75 -1.18 7.56
C LYS A 79 -13.81 -0.89 6.40
N ASP A 80 -14.10 0.14 5.61
CA ASP A 80 -13.28 0.53 4.46
C ASP A 80 -11.87 0.97 4.88
N VAL A 81 -11.76 1.78 5.94
CA VAL A 81 -10.46 2.17 6.51
C VAL A 81 -9.69 0.96 7.02
N SER A 82 -10.35 -0.01 7.64
CA SER A 82 -9.72 -1.26 8.11
C SER A 82 -9.16 -2.08 6.94
N VAL A 83 -9.97 -2.31 5.90
CA VAL A 83 -9.56 -3.05 4.70
C VAL A 83 -8.38 -2.34 4.01
N MET A 84 -8.42 -1.02 3.86
CA MET A 84 -7.34 -0.24 3.26
C MET A 84 -6.02 -0.36 4.03
N CYS A 85 -6.06 -0.30 5.37
CA CYS A 85 -4.86 -0.47 6.19
C CYS A 85 -4.24 -1.86 6.02
N ASN A 86 -5.09 -2.89 6.06
CA ASN A 86 -4.66 -4.28 6.01
C ASN A 86 -4.23 -4.74 4.61
N LEU A 87 -4.69 -4.08 3.54
CA LEU A 87 -4.31 -4.44 2.17
C LEU A 87 -2.79 -4.39 1.95
N SER A 88 -2.14 -3.33 2.43
CA SER A 88 -0.69 -3.19 2.28
C SER A 88 0.10 -4.18 3.13
N GLN A 89 -0.47 -4.60 4.26
CA GLN A 89 0.10 -5.63 5.13
C GLN A 89 -0.02 -7.01 4.46
N GLY A 90 -1.20 -7.36 3.95
CA GLY A 90 -1.41 -8.61 3.22
C GLY A 90 -0.44 -8.75 2.03
N ILE A 91 -0.29 -7.71 1.21
CA ILE A 91 0.68 -7.72 0.09
C ILE A 91 2.12 -7.92 0.58
N LYS A 92 2.51 -7.32 1.72
CA LYS A 92 3.85 -7.48 2.29
C LYS A 92 4.06 -8.92 2.79
N GLU A 93 3.09 -9.47 3.49
CA GLU A 93 3.12 -10.83 4.03
C GLU A 93 3.15 -11.86 2.91
N ASP A 94 2.29 -11.72 1.90
CA ASP A 94 2.27 -12.55 0.69
C ASP A 94 3.62 -12.47 -0.04
N GLY A 95 4.17 -11.26 -0.20
CA GLY A 95 5.47 -11.05 -0.82
C GLY A 95 6.63 -11.73 -0.07
N ILE A 96 6.61 -11.70 1.27
CA ILE A 96 7.58 -12.42 2.11
C ILE A 96 7.41 -13.93 1.92
N ALA A 97 6.18 -14.45 2.01
CA ALA A 97 5.90 -15.87 1.84
C ALA A 97 6.34 -16.40 0.46
N ILE A 98 6.07 -15.65 -0.62
CA ILE A 98 6.54 -15.96 -1.97
C ILE A 98 8.07 -15.97 -2.03
N GLY A 99 8.73 -14.97 -1.41
CA GLY A 99 10.18 -14.87 -1.35
C GLY A 99 10.83 -16.05 -0.62
N GLU A 100 10.28 -16.42 0.54
CA GLU A 100 10.72 -17.55 1.35
C GLU A 100 10.54 -18.88 0.62
N ALA A 101 9.37 -19.10 0.00
CA ALA A 101 9.12 -20.30 -0.80
C ALA A 101 10.09 -20.40 -1.99
N GLY A 102 10.38 -19.27 -2.65
CA GLY A 102 11.38 -19.20 -3.72
C GLY A 102 12.79 -19.55 -3.24
N LEU A 103 13.19 -19.06 -2.06
CA LEU A 103 14.48 -19.38 -1.44
C LEU A 103 14.59 -20.88 -1.10
N ILE A 104 13.58 -21.44 -0.44
CA ILE A 104 13.50 -22.87 -0.10
C ILE A 104 13.63 -23.74 -1.35
N MET A 105 12.88 -23.42 -2.40
CA MET A 105 12.92 -24.19 -3.64
C MET A 105 14.27 -24.08 -4.35
N LYS A 106 14.96 -22.94 -4.25
CA LYS A 106 16.32 -22.77 -4.78
C LYS A 106 17.34 -23.59 -4.00
N MET A 107 17.25 -23.63 -2.67
CA MET A 107 18.12 -24.46 -1.83
C MET A 107 17.91 -25.95 -2.14
N TYR A 108 16.66 -26.39 -2.24
CA TYR A 108 16.34 -27.77 -2.59
C TYR A 108 16.90 -28.17 -3.96
N LYS A 109 16.72 -27.32 -4.99
CA LYS A 109 17.32 -27.52 -6.32
C LYS A 109 18.84 -27.58 -6.31
N ASN A 110 19.49 -26.95 -5.34
CA ASN A 110 20.95 -26.98 -5.16
C ASN A 110 21.42 -28.18 -4.32
N GLY A 111 20.53 -29.12 -3.98
CA GLY A 111 20.88 -30.39 -3.32
C GLY A 111 20.85 -30.37 -1.79
N PHE A 112 20.33 -29.31 -1.16
CA PHE A 112 20.13 -29.28 0.29
C PHE A 112 18.95 -30.17 0.69
N THR A 113 19.07 -30.86 1.84
CA THR A 113 17.96 -31.67 2.38
C THR A 113 16.92 -30.79 3.07
N ALA A 114 15.70 -31.31 3.24
CA ALA A 114 14.62 -30.58 3.92
C ALA A 114 15.01 -30.17 5.36
N GLU A 115 15.76 -31.01 6.06
CA GLU A 115 16.26 -30.75 7.42
C GLU A 115 17.26 -29.59 7.45
N GLN A 116 18.18 -29.55 6.47
CA GLN A 116 19.16 -28.48 6.35
C GLN A 116 18.50 -27.15 6.00
N ILE A 117 17.48 -27.18 5.14
CA ILE A 117 16.72 -25.99 4.75
C ILE A 117 15.92 -25.47 5.95
N ALA A 118 15.17 -26.34 6.64
CA ALA A 118 14.40 -25.98 7.84
C ALA A 118 15.28 -25.30 8.90
N SER A 119 16.47 -25.87 9.15
CA SER A 119 17.45 -25.28 10.07
C SER A 119 18.02 -23.93 9.58
N ALA A 120 18.15 -23.72 8.27
CA ALA A 120 18.72 -22.50 7.71
C ALA A 120 17.69 -21.37 7.56
N THR A 121 16.41 -21.71 7.39
CA THR A 121 15.31 -20.75 7.23
C THR A 121 14.51 -20.54 8.51
N ASP A 122 14.88 -21.20 9.61
CA ASP A 122 14.16 -21.19 10.89
C ASP A 122 12.66 -21.53 10.73
N LYS A 123 12.37 -22.54 9.90
CA LYS A 123 11.00 -23.00 9.60
C LYS A 123 10.78 -24.41 10.08
N ASP A 124 9.50 -24.75 10.27
CA ASP A 124 9.12 -26.12 10.53
C ASP A 124 9.42 -27.02 9.32
N ILE A 125 9.87 -28.23 9.60
CA ILE A 125 10.25 -29.18 8.56
C ILE A 125 9.06 -29.59 7.68
N GLU A 126 7.84 -29.62 8.23
CA GLU A 126 6.63 -29.92 7.48
C GLU A 126 6.24 -28.77 6.54
N GLU A 127 6.47 -27.51 6.94
CA GLU A 127 6.30 -26.35 6.03
C GLU A 127 7.26 -26.42 4.85
N VAL A 128 8.54 -26.73 5.10
CA VAL A 128 9.55 -26.88 4.05
C VAL A 128 9.19 -28.01 3.09
N LYS A 129 8.73 -29.16 3.62
CA LYS A 129 8.26 -30.29 2.80
C LYS A 129 7.03 -29.93 1.97
N ALA A 130 6.08 -29.18 2.53
CA ALA A 130 4.88 -28.75 1.81
C ALA A 130 5.23 -27.87 0.61
N ILE A 131 6.14 -26.90 0.81
CA ILE A 131 6.64 -26.00 -0.24
C ILE A 131 7.39 -26.80 -1.33
N ILE A 132 8.25 -27.74 -0.96
CA ILE A 132 8.98 -28.60 -1.92
C ILE A 132 8.01 -29.50 -2.70
N ALA A 133 6.95 -30.00 -2.06
CA ALA A 133 5.94 -30.84 -2.69
C ALA A 133 5.00 -30.06 -3.64
N GLY A 134 5.16 -28.75 -3.76
CA GLY A 134 4.33 -27.90 -4.62
C GLY A 134 2.89 -27.75 -4.13
N LYS A 135 2.62 -28.05 -2.85
CA LYS A 135 1.37 -27.63 -2.22
C LYS A 135 1.54 -26.15 -1.87
N GLU A 136 0.70 -25.30 -2.44
CA GLU A 136 0.61 -23.91 -1.99
C GLU A 136 0.44 -23.91 -0.46
N PRO A 137 1.19 -23.09 0.28
CA PRO A 137 0.94 -22.93 1.70
C PRO A 137 -0.53 -22.53 1.85
N ALA A 138 -1.26 -23.29 2.66
CA ALA A 138 -2.68 -23.05 2.89
C ALA A 138 -2.83 -21.68 3.55
N LEU A 139 -3.25 -20.69 2.75
CA LEU A 139 -3.68 -19.37 3.21
C LEU A 139 -4.89 -19.59 4.13
N ALA A 140 -4.70 -19.32 5.43
CA ALA A 140 -5.75 -19.24 6.44
C ALA A 140 -5.93 -17.78 6.85
#